data_AF-A0A3D4ZRL3-F1
#
_entry.id   AF-A0A3D4ZRL3-F1
#
_cell.length_a   1.000
_cell.length_b   1.000
_cell.length_c   1.000
_cell.angle_alpha   90.00
_cell.angle_beta   90.00
_cell.angle_gamma   90.00
#
_symmetry.space_group_name_H-M   'P 1'
#
loop_
_entity.id
_entity.type
_entity.pdbx_description
1 polymer ?
#
loop_
_entity_poly.entity_id
_entity_poly.type
_entity_poly.pdbx_seq_one_letter_code
_entity_poly.pdbx_strand_id
1 'polypeptide(L)'
;RYGWRPVPEIVPGDDFSAIAAHLSPEARDLLAEWYARDENAIPPEYCLLPRRGLSYDGWTGIEDRLHAALLTGARAAQLGEE
;
A
#
# COMPACT_ATOMS: atom_id res chain seq x y z
N ARG A 1 -7.94 -5.51 -20.37
CA ARG A 1 -8.34 -6.49 -19.34
C ARG A 1 -8.50 -5.69 -18.05
N TYR A 2 -9.72 -5.19 -17.76
CA TYR A 2 -9.99 -4.41 -16.55
C TYR A 2 -10.49 -5.37 -15.49
N GLY A 3 -9.65 -5.63 -14.49
CA GLY A 3 -10.03 -6.34 -13.27
C GLY A 3 -9.77 -5.39 -12.11
N TRP A 4 -10.79 -5.13 -11.31
CA TRP A 4 -10.58 -4.54 -10.00
C TRP A 4 -9.69 -5.50 -9.21
N ARG A 5 -8.56 -5.01 -8.71
CA ARG A 5 -7.66 -5.75 -7.81
C ARG A 5 -7.66 -4.99 -6.48
N PRO A 6 -7.94 -5.66 -5.35
CA PRO A 6 -7.80 -5.02 -4.06
C PRO A 6 -6.35 -4.62 -3.82
N VAL A 7 -6.12 -3.70 -2.88
CA VAL A 7 -4.76 -3.38 -2.45
C VAL A 7 -4.07 -4.64 -1.90
N PRO A 8 -2.76 -4.81 -2.13
CA PRO A 8 -2.02 -5.96 -1.63
C PRO A 8 -2.04 -5.99 -0.11
N GLU A 9 -2.31 -7.16 0.47
CA GLU A 9 -2.28 -7.35 1.93
C GLU A 9 -0.86 -7.27 2.48
N ILE A 10 0.15 -7.55 1.66
CA ILE A 10 1.56 -7.57 2.01
C ILE A 10 2.34 -6.88 0.89
N VAL A 11 3.25 -6.00 1.27
CA VAL A 11 4.20 -5.35 0.36
C VAL A 11 5.63 -5.60 0.89
N PRO A 12 6.56 -6.11 0.07
CA PRO A 12 7.95 -6.28 0.49
C PRO A 12 8.54 -4.97 1.04
N GLY A 13 9.39 -5.05 2.07
CA GLY A 13 9.93 -3.85 2.73
C GLY A 13 10.70 -2.92 1.79
N ASP A 14 11.48 -3.49 0.88
CA ASP A 14 12.24 -2.74 -0.12
C ASP A 14 11.30 -2.04 -1.11
N ASP A 15 10.28 -2.75 -1.61
CA ASP A 15 9.27 -2.20 -2.51
C ASP A 15 8.49 -1.07 -1.84
N PHE A 16 8.04 -1.28 -0.60
CA PHE A 16 7.30 -0.27 0.17
C PHE A 16 8.13 0.99 0.38
N SER A 17 9.41 0.82 0.71
CA SER A 17 10.35 1.92 0.91
C SER A 17 10.60 2.69 -0.39
N ALA A 18 10.79 1.98 -1.51
CA ALA A 18 10.96 2.57 -2.83
C ALA A 18 9.70 3.33 -3.28
N ILE A 19 8.52 2.74 -3.12
CA ILE A 19 7.22 3.38 -3.39
C ILE A 19 7.09 4.66 -2.58
N ALA A 20 7.27 4.59 -1.26
CA ALA A 20 7.11 5.73 -0.36
C ALA A 20 8.03 6.90 -0.75
N ALA A 21 9.26 6.64 -1.20
CA ALA A 21 10.21 7.66 -1.62
C ALA A 21 9.71 8.56 -2.77
N HIS A 22 8.79 8.07 -3.60
CA HIS A 22 8.22 8.81 -4.73
C HIS A 22 6.85 9.43 -4.48
N LEU A 23 6.26 9.21 -3.30
CA LEU A 23 4.94 9.73 -2.96
C LEU A 23 5.00 11.13 -2.34
N SER A 24 3.88 11.86 -2.40
CA SER A 24 3.70 13.09 -1.62
C SER A 24 3.59 12.77 -0.12
N PRO A 25 3.84 13.74 0.77
CA PRO A 25 3.71 13.54 2.21
C PRO A 25 2.36 12.96 2.61
N GLU A 26 1.27 13.46 2.05
CA GLU A 26 -0.09 13.01 2.39
C GLU A 26 -0.33 11.54 1.99
N ALA A 27 0.23 11.11 0.86
CA ALA A 27 0.13 9.73 0.41
C ALA A 27 1.01 8.78 1.24
N ARG A 28 2.18 9.24 1.70
CA ARG A 28 3.02 8.49 2.64
C ARG A 28 2.34 8.31 3.98
N ASP A 29 1.73 9.37 4.51
CA ASP A 29 0.99 9.30 5.77
C ASP A 29 -0.19 8.33 5.68
N LEU A 30 -0.90 8.31 4.55
CA LEU A 30 -1.95 7.33 4.31
C LEU A 30 -1.41 5.89 4.30
N LEU A 31 -0.27 5.63 3.65
CA LEU A 31 0.34 4.31 3.68
C LEU A 31 0.79 3.94 5.10
N ALA A 32 1.39 4.86 5.85
CA ALA A 32 1.85 4.62 7.22
C ALA A 32 0.69 4.41 8.21
N GLU A 33 -0.50 4.97 7.94
CA GLU A 33 -1.70 4.73 8.74
C GLU A 33 -2.25 3.30 8.58
N TRP A 34 -2.11 2.75 7.38
CA TRP A 34 -2.76 1.49 6.98
C TRP A 34 -1.81 0.30 6.84
N TYR A 35 -0.50 0.51 6.70
CA TYR A 35 0.50 -0.54 6.65
C TYR A 35 1.42 -0.48 7.86
N ALA A 36 1.60 -1.63 8.51
CA ALA A 36 2.57 -1.78 9.58
C ALA A 36 3.72 -2.67 9.12
N ARG A 37 4.94 -2.28 9.45
CA ARG A 37 6.13 -3.09 9.21
C ARG A 37 6.10 -4.31 10.14
N ASP A 38 6.17 -5.50 9.57
CA ASP A 38 6.47 -6.72 10.30
C ASP A 38 7.98 -6.94 10.30
N GLU A 39 8.59 -6.75 11.48
CA GLU A 39 10.02 -6.97 11.69
C GLU A 39 10.34 -8.45 11.97
N ASN A 40 9.33 -9.31 12.17
CA ASN A 40 9.52 -10.74 12.37
C ASN A 40 9.64 -11.50 11.04
N ALA A 41 9.20 -10.90 9.93
CA ALA A 41 9.39 -11.42 8.59
C ALA A 41 10.84 -11.24 8.14
N ILE A 42 11.38 -12.23 7.40
CA ILE A 42 12.71 -12.17 6.79
C ILE A 42 12.58 -12.47 5.29
N PRO A 43 12.73 -11.46 4.41
CA PRO A 43 12.98 -10.04 4.70
C PRO A 43 11.78 -9.35 5.38
N PRO A 44 11.98 -8.20 6.07
CA PRO A 44 10.89 -7.43 6.65
C PRO A 44 9.90 -6.98 5.58
N GLU A 45 8.62 -7.01 5.91
CA GLU A 45 7.53 -6.66 5.00
C GLU A 45 6.55 -5.70 5.65
N TYR A 46 5.67 -5.08 4.86
CA TYR A 46 4.62 -4.19 5.33
C TYR A 46 3.26 -4.85 5.12
N CYS A 47 2.54 -5.06 6.21
CA CYS A 47 1.25 -5.74 6.23
C CYS A 47 0.11 -4.74 6.37
N LEU A 48 -0.95 -4.93 5.59
CA LEU A 48 -2.18 -4.16 5.66
C LEU A 48 -2.87 -4.40 6.99
N LEU A 49 -3.18 -3.32 7.71
CA LEU A 49 -3.86 -3.36 8.98
C LEU A 49 -5.36 -3.71 8.82
N PRO A 50 -5.98 -4.32 9.84
CA PRO A 50 -7.41 -4.58 9.83
C PRO A 50 -8.21 -3.29 9.65
N ARG A 51 -9.35 -3.37 8.95
CA ARG A 51 -10.23 -2.26 8.58
C ARG A 51 -10.94 -1.54 9.75
N ARG A 52 -10.48 -1.73 11.00
CA ARG A 52 -10.92 -1.10 12.28
C ARG A 52 -12.44 -0.84 12.42
N GLY A 53 -13.29 -1.74 11.92
CA GLY A 53 -14.75 -1.59 12.00
C GLY A 53 -15.38 -0.65 10.98
N LEU A 54 -14.66 -0.28 9.92
CA LEU A 54 -15.21 0.49 8.80
C LEU A 54 -16.30 -0.30 8.06
N SER A 55 -17.32 0.42 7.62
CA SER A 55 -18.29 -0.09 6.66
C SER A 55 -17.62 -0.32 5.31
N TYR A 56 -18.27 -1.12 4.45
CA TYR A 56 -17.78 -1.37 3.09
C TYR A 56 -17.53 -0.05 2.33
N ASP A 57 -18.48 0.88 2.37
CA ASP A 57 -18.39 2.17 1.68
C ASP A 57 -17.23 3.04 2.20
N GLY A 58 -17.06 3.08 3.53
CA GLY A 58 -15.94 3.78 4.17
C GLY A 58 -14.60 3.17 3.80
N TRP A 59 -14.52 1.85 3.66
CA TRP A 59 -13.33 1.16 3.20
C TRP A 59 -13.02 1.44 1.73
N THR A 60 -14.02 1.40 0.84
CA THR A 60 -13.82 1.58 -0.61
C THR A 60 -13.11 2.89 -0.95
N GLY A 61 -13.46 4.00 -0.29
CA GLY A 61 -12.78 5.29 -0.51
C GLY A 61 -11.32 5.31 -0.03
N ILE A 62 -11.01 4.59 1.04
CA ILE A 62 -9.64 4.44 1.55
C ILE A 62 -8.84 3.52 0.63
N GLU A 63 -9.43 2.40 0.24
CA GLU A 63 -8.81 1.40 -0.64
C GLU A 63 -8.45 1.98 -2.01
N ASP A 64 -9.32 2.80 -2.60
CA ASP A 64 -9.03 3.50 -3.86
C ASP A 64 -7.82 4.43 -3.72
N ARG A 65 -7.74 5.19 -2.62
CA ARG A 65 -6.61 6.08 -2.34
C ARG A 65 -5.31 5.32 -2.08
N LEU A 66 -5.36 4.22 -1.32
CA LEU A 66 -4.22 3.34 -1.10
C LEU A 66 -3.75 2.72 -2.42
N HIS A 67 -4.68 2.22 -3.23
CA HIS A 67 -4.38 1.64 -4.54
C HIS A 67 -3.74 2.67 -5.47
N ALA A 68 -4.29 3.89 -5.54
CA ALA A 68 -3.73 4.98 -6.33
C ALA A 68 -2.31 5.37 -5.86
N ALA A 69 -2.07 5.43 -4.54
CA ALA A 69 -0.76 5.71 -3.98
C ALA A 69 0.24 4.61 -4.33
N LEU A 70 -0.08 3.33 -4.05
CA LEU A 70 0.80 2.20 -4.36
C LEU A 70 1.11 2.14 -5.86
N LEU A 71 0.11 2.28 -6.73
CA LEU A 71 0.31 2.24 -8.18
C LEU A 71 1.17 3.41 -8.67
N THR A 72 0.94 4.61 -8.15
CA THR A 72 1.71 5.81 -8.53
C THR A 72 3.17 5.67 -8.10
N GLY A 73 3.41 5.28 -6.85
CA GLY A 73 4.76 5.10 -6.34
C GLY A 73 5.48 3.91 -7.00
N ALA A 74 4.80 2.80 -7.26
CA ALA A 74 5.39 1.64 -7.93
C ALA A 74 5.82 1.98 -9.37
N ARG A 75 4.98 2.71 -10.11
CA ARG A 75 5.33 3.22 -11.45
C ARG A 75 6.53 4.15 -11.42
N ALA A 76 6.60 5.05 -10.44
CA ALA A 76 7.72 5.97 -10.28
C ALA A 76 9.02 5.24 -9.88
N ALA A 77 8.91 4.20 -9.05
CA ALA A 77 10.01 3.34 -8.64
C ALA A 77 10.40 2.29 -9.70
N GLN A 78 9.67 2.22 -10.82
CA GLN A 78 9.85 1.23 -11.89
C GLN A 78 9.72 -0.23 -11.41
N LEU A 79 8.94 -0.44 -10.35
CA LEU A 79 8.59 -1.77 -9.87
C LEU A 79 7.52 -2.34 -10.80
N GLY A 80 7.89 -3.35 -11.58
CA GLY A 80 6.98 -4.12 -12.42
C GLY A 80 6.27 -5.18 -11.59
N GLU A 81 4.98 -5.42 -11.87
CA GLU A 81 4.32 -6.62 -11.37
C GLU A 81 4.91 -7.81 -12.15
N GLU A 82 5.97 -8.44 -11.61
CA GLU A 82 6.50 -9.71 -12.13
C GLU A 82 5.56 -10.88 -11.83
#